data_AF-A0A1F9A256-F1
#
_entry.id   AF-A0A1F9A256-F1
#
_cell.length_a   1.000
_cell.length_b   1.000
_cell.length_c   1.000
_cell.angle_alpha   90.00
_cell.angle_beta   90.00
_cell.angle_gamma   90.00
#
_symmetry.space_group_name_H-M   'P 1'
#
loop_
_entity.id
_entity.type
_entity.pdbx_description
1 polymer ?
#
loop_
_entity_poly.entity_id
_entity_poly.type
_entity_poly.pdbx_seq_one_letter_code
_entity_poly.pdbx_strand_id
1 'polypeptide(L)'
;MRHPSLILLSHDHHHGLALALRCRRQALGQIKPMGAQGLKERVKEYRDFFAQNLVPHFQAEEEILFPLIRARAAGSHSLIDELLKDHEQLRKWEGCLEEDKGPAKVLFDLGDLLERHIRREERELFPFFENLAAQVDAERIGKEIKEILETRGRPR
;
A
#
# COMPACT_ATOMS: atom_id res chain seq x y z
N MET A 1 -11.31 -14.49 9.74
CA MET A 1 -10.90 -14.97 8.40
C MET A 1 -11.18 -13.84 7.44
N ARG A 2 -10.25 -13.49 6.55
CA ARG A 2 -10.39 -12.34 5.63
C ARG A 2 -11.51 -12.61 4.62
N HIS A 3 -12.37 -11.61 4.36
CA HIS A 3 -13.41 -11.75 3.34
C HIS A 3 -12.82 -11.97 1.94
N PRO A 4 -13.39 -12.86 1.09
CA PRO A 4 -12.86 -13.17 -0.24
C PRO A 4 -12.56 -11.95 -1.12
N SER A 5 -13.42 -10.94 -1.08
CA SER A 5 -13.28 -9.68 -1.84
C SER A 5 -12.04 -8.86 -1.47
N LEU A 6 -11.45 -9.09 -0.29
CA LEU A 6 -10.27 -8.38 0.21
C LEU A 6 -8.98 -9.20 0.10
N ILE A 7 -9.05 -10.47 -0.32
CA ILE A 7 -7.88 -11.37 -0.36
C ILE A 7 -6.79 -10.82 -1.27
N LEU A 8 -7.14 -10.26 -2.44
CA LEU A 8 -6.16 -9.71 -3.38
C LEU A 8 -5.41 -8.51 -2.78
N LEU A 9 -6.12 -7.59 -2.13
CA LEU A 9 -5.49 -6.47 -1.42
C LEU A 9 -4.59 -6.99 -0.28
N SER A 10 -5.05 -7.99 0.48
CA SER A 10 -4.26 -8.61 1.55
C SER A 10 -3.00 -9.32 1.03
N HIS A 11 -3.02 -9.85 -0.19
CA HIS A 11 -1.82 -10.41 -0.83
C HIS A 11 -0.80 -9.31 -1.15
N ASP A 12 -1.23 -8.16 -1.66
CA ASP A 12 -0.34 -7.01 -1.86
C ASP A 12 0.25 -6.51 -0.56
N HIS A 13 -0.55 -6.47 0.51
CA HIS A 13 -0.10 -6.12 1.84
C HIS A 13 1.03 -7.03 2.34
N HIS A 14 0.92 -8.34 2.09
CA HIS A 14 1.99 -9.28 2.44
C HIS A 14 3.30 -8.93 1.73
N HIS A 15 3.24 -8.68 0.42
CA HIS A 15 4.42 -8.27 -0.36
C HIS A 15 4.96 -6.89 0.08
N GLY A 16 4.07 -5.94 0.34
CA GLY A 16 4.37 -4.60 0.80
C GLY A 16 5.08 -4.60 2.16
N LEU A 17 4.60 -5.39 3.13
CA LEU A 17 5.25 -5.55 4.44
C LEU A 17 6.65 -6.16 4.32
N ALA A 18 6.81 -7.16 3.47
CA ALA A 18 8.12 -7.78 3.25
C ALA A 18 9.11 -6.77 2.64
N LEU A 19 8.65 -5.96 1.68
CA LEU A 19 9.47 -4.92 1.06
C LEU A 19 9.77 -3.78 2.04
N ALA A 20 8.79 -3.30 2.80
CA ALA A 20 8.94 -2.30 3.84
C ALA A 20 10.04 -2.69 4.85
N LEU A 21 10.03 -3.94 5.31
CA LEU A 21 11.08 -4.46 6.20
C LEU A 21 12.46 -4.44 5.51
N ARG A 22 12.56 -4.86 4.25
CA ARG A 22 13.82 -4.84 3.50
C ARG A 22 14.32 -3.41 3.29
N CYS A 23 13.44 -2.44 3.01
CA CYS A 23 13.77 -1.02 2.88
C CYS A 23 14.40 -0.47 4.18
N ARG A 24 13.74 -0.69 5.32
CA ARG A 24 14.26 -0.26 6.63
C ARG A 24 15.60 -0.92 6.97
N ARG A 25 15.71 -2.23 6.77
CA ARG A 25 16.97 -2.97 7.00
C ARG A 25 18.09 -2.50 6.09
N GLN A 26 17.81 -2.23 4.82
CA GLN A 26 18.81 -1.70 3.87
C GLN A 26 19.30 -0.32 4.29
N ALA A 27 18.38 0.57 4.66
CA ALA A 27 18.69 1.92 5.12
C ALA A 27 19.60 1.94 6.37
N LEU A 28 19.43 0.94 7.25
CA LEU A 28 20.26 0.74 8.44
C LEU A 28 21.56 -0.05 8.17
N GLY A 29 21.83 -0.45 6.93
CA GLY A 29 23.00 -1.25 6.57
C GLY A 29 22.98 -2.68 7.12
N GLN A 30 21.80 -3.25 7.37
CA GLN A 30 21.64 -4.57 8.01
C GLN A 30 21.57 -5.73 7.01
N ILE A 31 21.52 -5.45 5.70
CA ILE A 31 21.47 -6.46 4.63
C ILE A 31 22.46 -6.13 3.51
N LYS A 32 22.89 -7.16 2.78
CA LYS A 32 23.85 -7.06 1.67
C LYS A 32 23.12 -6.95 0.31
N PRO A 33 23.73 -6.29 -0.70
CA PRO A 33 24.96 -5.49 -0.60
C PRO A 33 24.73 -4.24 0.29
N MET A 34 25.78 -3.77 0.95
CA MET A 34 25.69 -2.60 1.84
C MET A 34 26.05 -1.31 1.09
N GLY A 35 25.81 -0.17 1.72
CA GLY A 35 26.19 1.14 1.18
C GLY A 35 25.37 1.53 -0.05
N ALA A 36 25.97 2.36 -0.91
CA ALA A 36 25.29 2.96 -2.06
C ALA A 36 24.68 1.92 -3.02
N GLN A 37 25.37 0.80 -3.25
CA GLN A 37 24.90 -0.25 -4.16
C GLN A 37 23.58 -0.87 -3.67
N GLY A 38 23.53 -1.30 -2.40
CA GLY A 38 22.30 -1.88 -1.86
C GLY A 38 21.16 -0.89 -1.72
N LEU A 39 21.48 0.38 -1.43
CA LEU A 39 20.48 1.45 -1.46
C LEU A 39 19.89 1.63 -2.86
N LYS A 40 20.72 1.64 -3.91
CA LYS A 40 20.27 1.76 -5.30
C LYS A 40 19.38 0.59 -5.72
N GLU A 41 19.78 -0.63 -5.39
CA GLU A 41 18.98 -1.84 -5.64
C GLU A 41 17.62 -1.78 -4.94
N ARG A 42 17.61 -1.35 -3.67
CA ARG A 42 16.39 -1.28 -2.87
C ARG A 42 15.45 -0.17 -3.34
N VAL A 43 15.98 0.98 -3.75
CA VAL A 43 15.20 2.05 -4.36
C VAL A 43 14.57 1.60 -5.66
N LYS A 44 15.32 0.90 -6.52
CA LYS A 44 14.79 0.34 -7.76
C LYS A 44 13.66 -0.66 -7.48
N GLU A 45 13.88 -1.62 -6.58
CA GLU A 45 12.86 -2.61 -6.22
C GLU A 45 11.60 -1.94 -5.65
N TYR A 46 11.77 -0.90 -4.82
CA TYR A 46 10.63 -0.13 -4.32
C TYR A 46 9.85 0.57 -5.42
N ARG A 47 10.53 1.24 -6.36
CA ARG A 47 9.88 1.91 -7.49
C ARG A 47 9.11 0.95 -8.38
N ASP A 48 9.72 -0.19 -8.69
CA ASP A 48 9.07 -1.23 -9.48
C ASP A 48 7.78 -1.71 -8.78
N PHE A 49 7.85 -2.00 -7.47
CA PHE A 49 6.68 -2.39 -6.68
C PHE A 49 5.65 -1.26 -6.54
N PHE A 50 6.09 -0.01 -6.38
CA PHE A 50 5.20 1.13 -6.26
C PHE A 50 4.34 1.28 -7.52
N ALA A 51 4.97 1.28 -8.69
CA ALA A 51 4.28 1.42 -9.97
C ALA A 51 3.40 0.21 -10.29
N GLN A 52 3.89 -1.00 -10.05
CA GLN A 52 3.20 -2.24 -10.45
C GLN A 52 2.16 -2.73 -9.44
N ASN A 53 2.28 -2.38 -8.16
CA ASN A 53 1.40 -2.89 -7.11
C ASN A 53 0.69 -1.76 -6.38
N LEU A 54 1.42 -0.83 -5.76
CA LEU A 54 0.82 0.18 -4.87
C LEU A 54 -0.07 1.17 -5.61
N VAL A 55 0.29 1.65 -6.80
CA VAL A 55 -0.56 2.57 -7.58
C VAL A 55 -1.96 1.98 -7.84
N PRO A 56 -2.09 0.80 -8.47
CA PRO A 56 -3.40 0.19 -8.67
C PRO A 56 -4.07 -0.26 -7.37
N HIS A 57 -3.29 -0.59 -6.34
CA HIS A 57 -3.83 -0.91 -5.01
C HIS A 57 -4.55 0.31 -4.40
N PHE A 58 -3.86 1.45 -4.31
CA PHE A 58 -4.44 2.70 -3.84
C PHE A 58 -5.62 3.13 -4.70
N GLN A 59 -5.57 2.90 -6.02
CA GLN A 59 -6.70 3.18 -6.88
C GLN A 59 -7.93 2.35 -6.49
N ALA A 60 -7.78 1.04 -6.28
CA ALA A 60 -8.88 0.18 -5.87
C ALA A 60 -9.47 0.61 -4.51
N GLU A 61 -8.63 1.08 -3.60
CA GLU A 61 -9.08 1.58 -2.30
C GLU A 61 -9.78 2.94 -2.40
N GLU A 62 -9.17 3.90 -3.09
CA GLU A 62 -9.67 5.27 -3.24
C GLU A 62 -10.97 5.33 -4.06
N GLU A 63 -11.11 4.49 -5.09
CA GLU A 63 -12.26 4.52 -5.99
C GLU A 63 -13.41 3.63 -5.51
N ILE A 64 -13.11 2.52 -4.83
CA ILE A 64 -14.12 1.50 -4.48
C ILE A 64 -14.28 1.36 -2.97
N LEU A 65 -13.21 1.02 -2.26
CA LEU A 65 -13.32 0.58 -0.87
C LEU A 65 -13.63 1.74 0.10
N PHE A 66 -12.88 2.83 0.01
CA PHE A 66 -13.04 3.99 0.89
C PHE A 66 -14.40 4.65 0.70
N PRO A 67 -14.89 4.95 -0.53
CA PRO A 67 -16.21 5.56 -0.71
C PRO A 67 -17.34 4.70 -0.14
N LEU A 68 -17.26 3.37 -0.34
CA LEU A 68 -18.24 2.42 0.19
C LEU A 68 -18.27 2.44 1.72
N ILE A 69 -17.11 2.29 2.36
CA ILE A 69 -17.00 2.26 3.84
C ILE A 69 -17.44 3.62 4.40
N ARG A 70 -17.01 4.73 3.80
CA ARG A 70 -17.35 6.08 4.25
C ARG A 70 -18.85 6.36 4.19
N ALA A 71 -19.54 5.85 3.17
CA ALA A 71 -20.98 6.00 3.01
C ALA A 71 -21.80 5.17 4.01
N ARG A 72 -21.24 4.08 4.55
CA ARG A 72 -21.98 3.12 5.39
C ARG A 72 -21.54 3.09 6.85
N ALA A 73 -20.36 3.61 7.17
CA ALA A 73 -19.81 3.65 8.51
C ALA A 73 -19.26 5.04 8.84
N ALA A 74 -20.06 5.89 9.49
CA ALA A 74 -19.65 7.25 9.88
C ALA A 74 -18.38 7.28 10.74
N GLY A 75 -18.16 6.25 11.57
CA GLY A 75 -16.95 6.11 12.40
C GLY A 75 -15.65 5.88 11.62
N SER A 76 -15.71 5.63 10.31
CA SER A 76 -14.53 5.38 9.47
C SER A 76 -13.88 6.64 8.90
N HIS A 77 -14.54 7.80 8.98
CA HIS A 77 -14.14 8.99 8.22
C HIS A 77 -12.73 9.48 8.56
N SER A 78 -12.42 9.58 9.86
CA SER A 78 -11.08 9.99 10.32
C SER A 78 -10.00 9.01 9.88
N LEU A 79 -10.28 7.71 9.97
CA LEU A 79 -9.37 6.65 9.54
C LEU A 79 -9.06 6.76 8.04
N ILE A 80 -10.10 6.92 7.22
CA ILE A 80 -9.97 7.07 5.76
C ILE A 80 -9.18 8.34 5.41
N ASP A 81 -9.43 9.46 6.08
CA ASP A 81 -8.68 10.70 5.85
C ASP A 81 -7.20 10.57 6.19
N GLU A 82 -6.87 9.79 7.22
CA GLU A 82 -5.48 9.49 7.54
C GLU A 82 -4.83 8.54 6.53
N LEU A 83 -5.55 7.53 6.03
CA LEU A 83 -5.03 6.61 5.00
C LEU A 83 -4.78 7.35 3.68
N LEU A 84 -5.68 8.25 3.28
CA LEU A 84 -5.48 9.11 2.10
C LEU A 84 -4.23 10.00 2.24
N LYS A 85 -3.98 10.54 3.44
CA LYS A 85 -2.74 11.30 3.71
C LYS A 85 -1.50 10.42 3.60
N ASP A 86 -1.57 9.17 4.06
CA ASP A 86 -0.47 8.22 3.89
C ASP A 86 -0.21 7.94 2.39
N HIS A 87 -1.26 7.73 1.58
CA HIS A 87 -1.13 7.53 0.13
C HIS A 87 -0.44 8.72 -0.54
N GLU A 88 -0.89 9.94 -0.24
CA GLU A 88 -0.26 11.16 -0.75
C GLU A 88 1.20 11.27 -0.34
N GLN A 89 1.53 10.92 0.91
CA GLN A 89 2.89 10.99 1.42
C GLN A 89 3.81 9.95 0.78
N LEU A 90 3.31 8.73 0.54
CA LEU A 90 4.02 7.68 -0.19
C LEU A 90 4.27 8.09 -1.65
N ARG A 91 3.27 8.68 -2.33
CA ARG A 91 3.42 9.26 -3.69
C ARG A 91 4.49 10.36 -3.71
N LYS A 92 4.49 11.26 -2.72
CA LYS A 92 5.50 12.34 -2.61
C LYS A 92 6.90 11.78 -2.42
N TRP A 93 7.07 10.76 -1.57
CA TRP A 93 8.39 10.18 -1.33
C TRP A 93 8.92 9.39 -2.51
N GLU A 94 8.06 8.72 -3.29
CA GLU A 94 8.47 8.09 -4.54
C GLU A 94 9.15 9.10 -5.47
N GLY A 95 8.55 10.28 -5.66
CA GLY A 95 9.15 11.37 -6.43
C GLY A 95 10.42 11.97 -5.81
N CYS A 96 10.66 11.79 -4.51
CA CYS A 96 11.87 12.24 -3.83
C CYS A 96 13.03 11.25 -3.89
N LEU A 97 12.82 10.01 -4.36
CA LEU A 97 13.87 9.00 -4.51
C LEU A 97 14.82 9.28 -5.69
N GLU A 98 15.25 10.53 -5.87
CA GLU A 98 16.31 10.91 -6.82
C GLU A 98 17.66 10.32 -6.37
N GLU A 99 18.48 9.85 -7.31
CA GLU A 99 19.67 9.02 -7.04
C GLU A 99 20.78 9.70 -6.21
N ASP A 100 20.73 11.03 -6.02
CA ASP A 100 21.89 11.84 -5.60
C ASP A 100 21.80 12.49 -4.20
N LYS A 101 20.74 12.23 -3.40
CA LYS A 101 20.49 12.96 -2.12
C LYS A 101 20.34 12.09 -0.86
N GLY A 102 21.16 11.05 -0.71
CA GLY A 102 21.18 10.27 0.54
C GLY A 102 19.90 9.44 0.74
N PRO A 103 19.65 8.43 -0.11
CA PRO A 103 18.39 7.69 -0.15
C PRO A 103 18.09 6.90 1.13
N ALA A 104 19.07 6.67 2.02
CA ALA A 104 18.89 5.87 3.23
C ALA A 104 17.76 6.39 4.14
N LYS A 105 17.72 7.70 4.44
CA LYS A 105 16.69 8.26 5.31
C LYS A 105 15.30 8.15 4.66
N VAL A 106 15.18 8.57 3.40
CA VAL A 106 13.91 8.51 2.65
C VAL A 106 13.41 7.08 2.56
N LEU A 107 14.31 6.13 2.27
CA LEU A 107 13.98 4.71 2.16
C LEU A 107 13.54 4.10 3.50
N PHE A 108 14.15 4.53 4.61
CA PHE A 108 13.72 4.13 5.95
C PHE A 108 12.33 4.67 6.27
N ASP A 109 12.12 5.97 6.12
CA ASP A 109 10.86 6.65 6.42
C ASP A 109 9.72 6.05 5.59
N LEU A 110 9.99 5.76 4.32
CA LEU A 110 9.08 5.11 3.41
C LEU A 110 8.70 3.69 3.85
N GLY A 111 9.68 2.88 4.25
CA GLY A 111 9.41 1.54 4.75
C GLY A 111 8.60 1.58 6.04
N ASP A 112 8.88 2.54 6.92
CA ASP A 112 8.11 2.72 8.16
C ASP A 112 6.66 3.13 7.90
N LEU A 113 6.43 4.14 7.05
CA LEU A 113 5.09 4.58 6.69
C LEU A 113 4.29 3.48 6.01
N LEU A 114 4.87 2.79 5.03
CA LEU A 114 4.19 1.71 4.31
C LEU A 114 3.77 0.58 5.26
N GLU A 115 4.64 0.20 6.21
CA GLU A 115 4.29 -0.80 7.21
C GLU A 115 3.14 -0.33 8.12
N ARG A 116 3.21 0.90 8.65
CA ARG A 116 2.16 1.43 9.53
C ARG A 116 0.81 1.55 8.80
N HIS A 117 0.85 2.03 7.57
CA HIS A 117 -0.28 2.16 6.67
C HIS A 117 -0.98 0.80 6.44
N ILE A 118 -0.25 -0.20 5.93
CA ILE A 118 -0.79 -1.55 5.67
C ILE A 118 -1.37 -2.17 6.96
N ARG A 119 -0.67 -2.02 8.09
CA ARG A 119 -1.15 -2.57 9.37
C ARG A 119 -2.46 -1.94 9.80
N ARG A 120 -2.63 -0.64 9.55
CA ARG A 120 -3.86 0.09 9.89
C ARG A 120 -5.02 -0.37 9.01
N GLU A 121 -4.78 -0.59 7.72
CA GLU A 121 -5.82 -1.12 6.83
C GLU A 121 -6.28 -2.52 7.24
N GLU A 122 -5.32 -3.42 7.46
CA GLU A 122 -5.60 -4.80 7.87
C GLU A 122 -6.36 -4.90 9.20
N ARG A 123 -6.02 -4.03 10.16
CA ARG A 123 -6.51 -4.12 11.55
C ARG A 123 -7.72 -3.25 11.84
N GLU A 124 -7.92 -2.17 11.09
CA GLU A 124 -8.95 -1.18 11.39
C GLU A 124 -9.90 -0.97 10.21
N LEU A 125 -9.38 -0.78 9.00
CA LEU A 125 -10.22 -0.53 7.83
C LEU A 125 -10.97 -1.78 7.36
N PHE A 126 -10.27 -2.89 7.14
CA PHE A 126 -10.88 -4.11 6.61
C PHE A 126 -11.97 -4.67 7.52
N PRO A 127 -11.87 -4.62 8.87
CA PRO A 127 -12.99 -4.93 9.75
C PRO A 127 -14.25 -4.10 9.50
N PHE A 128 -14.15 -2.81 9.11
CA PHE A 128 -15.34 -2.05 8.70
C PHE A 128 -16.01 -2.68 7.48
N PHE A 129 -15.24 -3.04 6.46
CA PHE A 129 -15.79 -3.71 5.27
C PHE A 129 -16.41 -5.07 5.62
N GLU A 130 -15.75 -5.88 6.44
CA GLU A 130 -16.23 -7.21 6.82
C GLU A 130 -17.57 -7.14 7.58
N ASN A 131 -17.74 -6.15 8.45
CA ASN A 131 -19.01 -5.90 9.14
C ASN A 131 -20.12 -5.44 8.19
N LEU A 132 -19.75 -4.80 7.08
CA LEU A 132 -20.69 -4.34 6.05
C LEU A 132 -20.95 -5.38 4.97
N ALA A 133 -20.13 -6.44 4.86
CA ALA A 133 -20.15 -7.38 3.75
C ALA A 133 -21.52 -8.05 3.52
N ALA A 134 -22.30 -8.27 4.58
CA ALA A 134 -23.65 -8.83 4.49
C ALA A 134 -24.72 -7.83 4.00
N GLN A 135 -24.41 -6.53 4.01
CA GLN A 135 -25.33 -5.41 3.71
C GLN A 135 -24.99 -4.72 2.36
N VAL A 136 -23.98 -5.23 1.67
CA VAL A 136 -23.49 -4.71 0.40
C VAL A 136 -23.28 -5.88 -0.56
N ASP A 137 -23.23 -5.60 -1.85
CA ASP A 137 -22.86 -6.59 -2.86
C ASP A 137 -21.34 -6.81 -2.85
N ALA A 138 -20.84 -7.51 -1.82
CA ALA A 138 -19.42 -7.72 -1.61
C ALA A 138 -18.76 -8.51 -2.76
N GLU A 139 -19.52 -9.35 -3.48
CA GLU A 139 -19.03 -10.05 -4.67
C GLU A 139 -18.78 -9.08 -5.82
N ARG A 140 -19.73 -8.18 -6.12
CA ARG A 140 -19.53 -7.13 -7.12
C ARG A 140 -18.34 -6.24 -6.78
N ILE A 141 -18.22 -5.81 -5.51
CA ILE A 141 -17.08 -5.02 -5.05
C ILE A 141 -15.76 -5.76 -5.24
N GLY A 142 -15.71 -7.05 -4.93
CA GLY A 142 -14.53 -7.88 -5.15
C GLY A 142 -14.13 -7.97 -6.62
N LYS A 143 -15.11 -8.00 -7.54
CA LYS A 143 -14.86 -7.98 -8.99
C LYS A 143 -14.30 -6.64 -9.45
N GLU A 144 -14.88 -5.52 -9.01
CA GLU A 144 -14.40 -4.17 -9.34
C GLU A 144 -12.97 -3.93 -8.85
N ILE A 145 -12.67 -4.34 -7.60
CA ILE A 145 -11.29 -4.31 -7.07
C ILE A 145 -10.39 -5.15 -7.96
N LYS A 146 -10.77 -6.40 -8.26
CA LYS A 146 -9.97 -7.29 -9.09
C LYS A 146 -9.69 -6.70 -10.47
N GLU A 147 -10.66 -6.08 -11.12
CA GLU A 147 -10.49 -5.45 -12.44
C GLU A 147 -9.43 -4.34 -12.41
N ILE A 148 -9.45 -3.49 -11.38
CA ILE A 148 -8.42 -2.47 -11.17
C ILE A 148 -7.05 -3.12 -10.94
N LEU A 149 -6.97 -4.13 -10.07
CA LEU A 149 -5.72 -4.82 -9.77
C LEU A 149 -5.19 -5.64 -10.97
N GLU A 150 -6.02 -6.04 -11.93
CA GLU A 150 -5.60 -6.73 -13.16
C GLU A 150 -5.07 -5.76 -14.24
N THR A 151 -5.20 -4.44 -14.05
CA THR A 151 -4.55 -3.46 -14.95
C THR A 151 -3.02 -3.43 -14.79
N ARG A 152 -2.49 -4.08 -13.76
CA ARG A 152 -1.06 -4.23 -13.47
C ARG A 152 -0.31 -4.82 -14.67
N GLY A 153 0.68 -4.09 -15.16
CA GLY A 153 1.55 -4.56 -16.25
C GLY A 153 1.01 -4.37 -17.67
N ARG A 154 -0.14 -3.71 -17.86
CA ARG A 154 -0.47 -3.17 -19.20
C ARG A 154 0.38 -1.92 -19.43
N PRO A 155 1.26 -1.90 -20.46
CA PRO A 155 1.87 -0.65 -20.87
C PRO A 155 0.75 0.34 -21.26
N ARG A 156 0.81 1.55 -20.72
CA ARG A 156 0.04 2.68 -21.25
C ARG A 156 0.56 3.04 -22.65
#